data_AF-A0A4D4KTA2-F1
#
_entry.id   AF-A0A4D4KTA2-F1
#
_cell.length_a   1.000
_cell.length_b   1.000
_cell.length_c   1.000
_cell.angle_alpha   90.00
_cell.angle_beta   90.00
_cell.angle_gamma   90.00
#
_symmetry.space_group_name_H-M   'P 1'
#
loop_
_entity.id
_entity.type
_entity.pdbx_description
1 polymer ?
#
loop_
_entity_poly.entity_id
_entity_poly.type
_entity_poly.pdbx_seq_one_letter_code
_entity_poly.pdbx_strand_id
1 'polypeptide(L)'
;MTTTSAVAEPDPMRRPDALRLATDLRRAEDELRKVRGQLREAVDFVHDPTYDLAARQALARRMGVHEPSCTLTVPAAVAPQPVPNAVPAAR
;
A
#
# COMPACT_ATOMS: atom_id res chain seq x y z
N MET A 1 -37.43 1.58 48.02
CA MET A 1 -36.00 1.60 48.35
C MET A 1 -35.22 1.72 47.06
N THR A 2 -34.65 2.87 46.76
CA THR A 2 -33.86 3.14 45.55
C THR A 2 -32.38 3.02 45.89
N THR A 3 -31.70 2.03 45.33
CA THR A 3 -30.25 1.89 45.41
C THR A 3 -29.61 2.74 44.32
N THR A 4 -28.97 3.83 44.72
CA THR A 4 -28.12 4.65 43.85
C THR A 4 -26.90 3.81 43.46
N SER A 5 -26.76 3.54 42.16
CA SER A 5 -25.60 2.90 41.56
C SER A 5 -24.41 3.85 41.72
N ALA A 6 -23.45 3.43 42.56
CA ALA A 6 -22.21 4.17 42.74
C ALA A 6 -21.43 4.17 41.42
N VAL A 7 -21.37 5.35 40.79
CA VAL A 7 -20.42 5.66 39.73
C VAL A 7 -19.03 5.37 40.29
N ALA A 8 -18.40 4.30 39.79
CA ALA A 8 -17.02 3.96 40.13
C ALA A 8 -16.13 5.14 39.74
N GLU A 9 -15.52 5.79 40.73
CA GLU A 9 -14.54 6.83 40.47
C GLU A 9 -13.40 6.27 39.58
N PRO A 10 -12.99 7.00 38.52
CA PRO A 10 -11.87 6.57 37.71
C PRO A 10 -10.58 6.70 38.52
N ASP A 11 -10.00 5.56 38.86
CA ASP A 11 -8.75 5.43 39.61
C ASP A 11 -7.67 6.41 39.05
N PRO A 12 -7.23 7.41 39.84
CA PRO A 12 -6.29 8.42 39.41
C PRO A 12 -4.91 7.83 39.06
N MET A 13 -4.58 6.63 39.55
CA MET A 13 -3.31 5.94 39.28
C MET A 13 -3.29 5.23 37.92
N ARG A 14 -4.43 5.04 37.26
CA ARG A 14 -4.50 4.46 35.89
C ARG A 14 -4.12 5.48 34.80
N ARG A 15 -4.18 6.77 35.12
CA ARG A 15 -3.88 7.89 34.22
C ARG A 15 -2.39 8.01 33.83
N PRO A 16 -1.40 7.85 34.72
CA PRO A 16 0.01 7.89 34.32
C PRO A 16 0.37 6.80 33.29
N ASP A 17 -0.20 5.60 33.41
CA ASP A 17 0.04 4.52 32.45
C ASP A 17 -0.62 4.80 31.09
N ALA A 18 -1.80 5.39 31.09
CA ALA A 18 -2.47 5.82 29.85
C ALA A 18 -1.68 6.92 29.11
N LEU A 19 -1.08 7.86 29.83
CA LEU A 19 -0.24 8.92 29.23
C LEU A 19 1.07 8.36 28.65
N ARG A 20 1.69 7.39 29.33
CA ARG A 20 2.85 6.66 28.81
C ARG A 20 2.51 5.90 27.54
N LEU A 21 1.41 5.14 27.56
CA LEU A 21 0.93 4.41 26.39
C LEU A 21 0.64 5.34 25.21
N ALA A 22 0.00 6.48 25.45
CA ALA A 22 -0.26 7.46 24.39
C ALA A 22 1.04 8.02 23.78
N THR A 23 2.07 8.23 24.60
CA THR A 23 3.40 8.68 24.15
C THR A 23 4.09 7.60 23.31
N ASP A 24 4.05 6.36 23.75
CA ASP A 24 4.65 5.22 23.03
C ASP A 24 3.93 4.95 21.71
N LEU A 25 2.60 5.04 21.68
CA LEU A 25 1.81 4.93 20.46
C LEU A 25 2.17 6.04 19.48
N ARG A 26 2.25 7.30 19.95
CA ARG A 26 2.63 8.42 19.09
C ARG A 26 4.02 8.23 18.50
N ARG A 27 4.97 7.75 19.31
CA ARG A 27 6.32 7.43 18.84
C ARG A 27 6.31 6.31 17.78
N ALA A 28 5.52 5.27 18.00
CA ALA A 28 5.37 4.18 17.04
C ALA A 28 4.75 4.67 15.71
N GLU A 29 3.76 5.56 15.77
CA GLU A 29 3.16 6.19 14.58
C GLU A 29 4.17 7.04 13.80
N ASP A 30 4.99 7.82 14.50
CA ASP A 30 6.01 8.65 13.87
C ASP A 30 7.11 7.80 13.22
N GLU A 31 7.56 6.72 13.87
CA GLU A 31 8.49 5.75 13.27
C GLU A 31 7.88 5.02 12.07
N LEU A 32 6.62 4.61 12.17
CA LEU A 32 5.92 4.01 11.03
C LEU A 32 5.84 4.99 9.85
N ARG A 33 5.61 6.28 10.11
CA ARG A 33 5.61 7.31 9.05
C ARG A 33 6.98 7.43 8.38
N LYS A 34 8.07 7.41 9.16
CA LYS A 34 9.45 7.44 8.62
C LYS A 34 9.74 6.22 7.76
N VAL A 35 9.46 5.02 8.28
CA VAL A 35 9.69 3.77 7.54
C VAL A 35 8.87 3.73 6.25
N ARG A 36 7.62 4.20 6.27
CA ARG A 36 6.81 4.32 5.05
C ARG A 36 7.40 5.30 4.04
N GLY A 37 7.98 6.41 4.50
CA GLY A 37 8.69 7.36 3.64
C GLY A 37 9.91 6.73 2.98
N GLN A 38 10.76 6.07 3.76
CA GLN A 38 11.94 5.36 3.28
C GLN A 38 11.59 4.25 2.29
N LEU A 39 10.53 3.48 2.56
CA LEU A 39 10.06 2.45 1.65
C LEU A 39 9.61 3.05 0.31
N ARG A 40 8.91 4.19 0.34
CA ARG A 40 8.49 4.88 -0.89
C ARG A 40 9.70 5.32 -1.71
N GLU A 41 10.69 5.95 -1.09
CA GLU A 41 11.93 6.36 -1.77
C GLU A 41 12.68 5.18 -2.38
N ALA A 42 12.76 4.06 -1.66
CA ALA A 42 13.41 2.85 -2.16
C ALA A 42 12.66 2.23 -3.35
N VAL A 43 11.33 2.26 -3.34
CA VAL A 43 10.49 1.82 -4.47
C VAL A 43 10.68 2.76 -5.66
N ASP A 44 10.66 4.07 -5.44
CA ASP A 44 10.89 5.06 -6.51
C ASP A 44 12.25 4.85 -7.18
N PHE A 45 13.30 4.55 -6.39
CA PHE A 45 14.63 4.20 -6.90
C PHE A 45 14.63 2.90 -7.74
N VAL A 46 13.95 1.85 -7.28
CA VAL A 46 13.81 0.58 -8.03
C VAL A 46 13.12 0.80 -9.38
N HIS A 47 12.24 1.79 -9.49
CA HIS A 47 11.54 2.09 -10.73
C HIS A 47 12.21 3.18 -11.58
N ASP A 48 13.33 3.75 -11.13
CA ASP A 48 14.06 4.77 -11.89
C ASP A 48 14.67 4.16 -13.18
N PRO A 49 14.28 4.63 -14.37
CA PRO A 49 14.75 4.09 -15.65
C PRO A 49 16.22 4.40 -15.94
N THR A 50 16.85 5.30 -15.19
CA THR A 50 18.26 5.70 -15.35
C THR A 50 19.22 4.55 -15.02
N TYR A 51 18.80 3.61 -14.17
CA TYR A 51 19.63 2.47 -13.76
C TYR A 51 19.32 1.20 -14.53
N ASP A 52 20.30 0.30 -14.55
CA ASP A 52 20.21 -1.00 -15.21
C ASP A 52 18.98 -1.82 -14.74
N LEU A 53 18.25 -2.39 -15.71
CA LEU A 53 17.02 -3.12 -15.45
C LEU A 53 17.27 -4.38 -14.61
N ALA A 54 18.32 -5.15 -14.91
CA ALA A 54 18.59 -6.41 -14.22
C ALA A 54 18.97 -6.14 -12.75
N ALA A 55 19.77 -5.10 -12.50
CA ALA A 55 20.08 -4.64 -11.15
C ALA A 55 18.82 -4.21 -10.38
N ARG A 56 17.91 -3.46 -11.02
CA ARG A 56 16.66 -3.02 -10.39
C ARG A 56 15.69 -4.18 -10.11
N GLN A 57 15.58 -5.17 -11.00
CA GLN A 57 14.79 -6.38 -10.78
C GLN A 57 15.36 -7.23 -9.64
N ALA A 58 16.67 -7.41 -9.58
CA ALA A 58 17.32 -8.12 -8.48
C ALA A 58 17.09 -7.42 -7.13
N LEU A 59 17.14 -6.08 -7.11
CA LEU A 59 16.83 -5.28 -5.92
C LEU A 59 15.36 -5.41 -5.52
N ALA A 60 14.43 -5.33 -6.49
CA ALA A 60 13.00 -5.50 -6.25
C ALA A 60 12.69 -6.85 -5.58
N ARG A 61 13.27 -7.93 -6.10
CA ARG A 61 13.17 -9.29 -5.52
C ARG A 61 13.67 -9.35 -4.09
N ARG A 62 14.84 -8.74 -3.80
CA ARG A 62 15.40 -8.69 -2.45
C ARG A 62 14.53 -7.91 -1.48
N MET A 63 13.85 -6.86 -1.95
CA MET A 63 12.95 -6.06 -1.11
C MET A 63 11.52 -6.61 -1.05
N GLY A 64 11.19 -7.66 -1.82
CA GLY A 64 9.83 -8.21 -1.89
C GLY A 64 8.81 -7.24 -2.52
N VAL A 65 9.28 -6.30 -3.33
CA VAL A 65 8.43 -5.32 -4.03
C VAL A 65 8.24 -5.72 -5.49
N HIS A 66 7.27 -5.09 -6.16
CA HIS A 66 6.97 -5.39 -7.56
C HIS A 66 8.17 -5.10 -8.46
N GLU A 67 8.49 -6.03 -9.36
CA GLU A 67 9.62 -5.88 -10.28
C GLU A 67 9.35 -4.78 -11.32
N PRO A 68 10.33 -3.91 -11.61
CA PRO A 68 10.21 -2.99 -12.73
C PRO A 68 10.14 -3.77 -14.04
N SER A 69 9.13 -3.46 -14.86
CA SER A 69 8.94 -4.04 -16.19
C SER A 69 9.38 -3.06 -17.26
N CYS A 70 10.10 -3.53 -18.28
CA CYS A 70 10.36 -2.77 -19.50
C CYS A 70 9.14 -2.80 -20.40
N THR A 71 8.05 -2.17 -19.99
CA THR A 71 6.90 -2.01 -20.87
C THR A 71 6.90 -0.58 -21.39
N LEU A 72 7.46 -0.40 -22.58
CA LEU A 72 7.01 0.61 -23.53
C LEU A 72 5.55 0.26 -23.91
N THR A 73 4.61 0.39 -22.98
CA THR A 73 3.20 0.15 -23.29
C THR A 73 2.69 1.36 -24.04
N VAL A 74 2.85 1.36 -25.36
CA VAL A 74 1.79 1.91 -26.21
C VAL A 74 0.55 1.10 -25.84
N PRO A 75 -0.56 1.72 -25.36
CA PRO A 75 -1.78 0.97 -25.15
C PRO A 75 -2.14 0.37 -26.51
N ALA A 76 -2.14 -0.96 -26.58
CA ALA A 76 -2.52 -1.70 -27.77
C ALA A 76 -3.87 -1.15 -28.22
N ALA A 77 -3.86 -0.42 -29.33
CA ALA A 77 -5.06 0.01 -30.00
C ALA A 77 -5.95 -1.22 -30.15
N VAL A 78 -7.18 -1.10 -29.65
CA VAL A 78 -8.26 -2.08 -29.79
C VAL A 78 -8.20 -2.66 -31.20
N ALA A 79 -7.81 -3.93 -31.30
CA ALA A 79 -7.95 -4.66 -32.55
C ALA A 79 -9.45 -4.72 -32.88
N PRO A 80 -9.90 -4.24 -34.06
CA PRO A 80 -11.30 -4.34 -34.43
C PRO A 80 -11.67 -5.83 -34.54
N GLN A 81 -12.66 -6.23 -33.73
CA GLN A 81 -13.28 -7.55 -33.75
C GLN A 81 -13.77 -7.87 -35.19
N PRO A 82 -13.42 -9.03 -35.77
CA PRO A 82 -13.97 -9.43 -37.05
C PRO A 82 -15.45 -9.80 -36.88
N VAL A 83 -16.35 -8.97 -37.39
CA VAL A 83 -17.77 -9.31 -37.54
C VAL A 83 -17.92 -10.45 -38.55
N PRO A 84 -18.53 -11.59 -38.18
CA PRO A 84 -18.83 -12.64 -39.13
C PRO A 84 -20.10 -12.25 -39.90
N ASN A 85 -19.92 -11.60 -41.05
CA ASN A 85 -20.97 -11.50 -42.06
C ASN A 85 -21.14 -12.87 -42.71
N ALA A 86 -22.21 -13.58 -42.37
CA ALA A 86 -22.69 -14.73 -43.11
C ALA A 86 -24.16 -14.51 -43.48
N VAL A 87 -24.39 -13.97 -44.68
CA VAL A 87 -25.65 -14.15 -45.41
C VAL A 87 -25.37 -15.24 -46.45
N PRO A 88 -25.92 -16.45 -46.34
CA PRO A 88 -25.92 -17.38 -47.45
C PRO A 88 -27.07 -17.02 -48.39
N ALA A 89 -26.71 -16.69 -49.62
CA ALA A 89 -27.62 -16.67 -50.75
C ALA A 89 -28.23 -18.07 -50.93
N ALA A 90 -29.56 -18.15 -50.94
CA ALA A 90 -30.29 -19.31 -51.44
C ALA A 90 -31.09 -18.87 -52.67
N ARG A 91 -30.98 -19.71 -53.70
CA ARG A 91 -31.56 -19.59 -55.04
C ARG A 91 -33.08 -19.61 -55.04
#